data_AF-F0GD65-F1
#
_entry.id   AF-F0GD65-F1
#
_cell.length_a   1.000
_cell.length_b   1.000
_cell.length_c   1.000
_cell.angle_alpha   90.00
_cell.angle_beta   90.00
_cell.angle_gamma   90.00
#
_symmetry.space_group_name_H-M   'P 1'
#
loop_
_entity.id
_entity.type
_entity.pdbx_description
1 polymer ?
#
loop_
_entity_poly.entity_id
_entity_poly.type
_entity_poly.pdbx_seq_one_letter_code
_entity_poly.pdbx_strand_id
1 'polypeptide(L)'
;MNRILLGLIGRRIAVTALTLLIVSAIIFTITNLLPGDAAQAALGQSATPETVAALRQQFGLDMPAHVRYVHWLAGLLHGDFGRSLSGDMPVS
;
A
#
# COMPACT_ATOMS: atom_id res chain seq x y z
N MET A 1 15.62 -12.90 31.69
CA MET A 1 14.51 -12.08 31.16
C MET A 1 13.21 -12.55 31.81
N ASN A 2 12.47 -11.67 32.50
CA ASN A 2 11.28 -12.07 33.25
C ASN A 2 10.15 -12.50 32.29
N ARG A 3 9.55 -13.69 32.47
CA ARG A 3 8.52 -14.23 31.54
C ARG A 3 7.30 -13.31 31.40
N ILE A 4 6.99 -12.58 32.47
CA ILE A 4 5.93 -11.56 32.52
C ILE A 4 6.26 -10.41 31.58
N LEU A 5 7.51 -9.93 31.56
CA LEU A 5 7.94 -8.84 30.69
C LEU A 5 7.86 -9.25 29.21
N LEU A 6 8.27 -10.47 28.86
CA LEU A 6 8.14 -11.00 27.50
C LEU A 6 6.68 -11.07 27.04
N GLY A 7 5.76 -11.49 27.91
CA GLY A 7 4.32 -11.49 27.62
C GLY A 7 3.74 -10.09 27.40
N LEU A 8 4.16 -9.11 28.21
CA LEU A 8 3.73 -7.71 28.06
C LEU A 8 4.24 -7.09 26.76
N ILE A 9 5.50 -7.34 26.39
CA ILE A 9 6.09 -6.85 25.13
C ILE A 9 5.38 -7.47 23.93
N GLY A 10 5.19 -8.80 23.92
CA GLY A 10 4.49 -9.49 22.83
C GLY A 10 3.06 -8.98 22.65
N ARG A 11 2.32 -8.79 23.75
CA ARG A 11 0.96 -8.23 23.70
C ARG A 11 0.94 -6.82 23.12
N ARG A 12 1.88 -5.96 23.51
CA ARG A 12 1.98 -4.58 22.98
C ARG A 12 2.26 -4.60 21.48
N ILE A 13 3.23 -5.40 21.03
CA ILE A 13 3.55 -5.54 19.61
C ILE A 13 2.32 -6.02 18.81
N ALA A 14 1.61 -7.04 19.31
CA ALA A 14 0.42 -7.56 18.64
C ALA A 14 -0.70 -6.50 18.52
N VAL A 15 -0.97 -5.75 19.59
CA VAL A 15 -1.98 -4.67 19.58
C VAL A 15 -1.56 -3.54 18.63
N THR A 16 -0.29 -3.15 18.63
CA THR A 16 0.24 -2.13 17.70
C THR A 16 0.12 -2.60 16.26
N ALA A 17 0.53 -3.84 15.95
CA ALA A 17 0.43 -4.42 14.62
C ALA A 17 -1.03 -4.49 14.13
N LEU A 18 -1.96 -4.92 14.99
CA LEU A 18 -3.38 -4.95 14.65
C LEU A 18 -3.94 -3.53 14.39
N THR A 19 -3.55 -2.55 15.21
CA THR A 19 -3.95 -1.16 15.00
C THR A 19 -3.46 -0.63 13.66
N LEU A 20 -2.18 -0.85 13.33
CA LEU A 20 -1.60 -0.44 12.05
C LEU A 20 -2.28 -1.12 10.87
N LEU A 21 -2.59 -2.42 10.99
CA LEU A 21 -3.30 -3.17 9.97
C LEU A 21 -4.68 -2.55 9.70
N ILE A 22 -5.47 -2.29 10.75
CA ILE A 22 -6.80 -1.68 10.61
C ILE A 22 -6.70 -0.29 9.97
N VAL A 23 -5.80 0.57 10.47
CA VAL A 23 -5.62 1.92 9.93
C VAL A 23 -5.19 1.88 8.46
N SER A 24 -4.26 1.00 8.10
CA SER A 24 -3.81 0.83 6.71
C SER A 24 -4.95 0.38 5.79
N ALA A 25 -5.78 -0.57 6.23
CA ALA A 25 -6.91 -1.06 5.45
C ALA A 25 -7.97 0.04 5.24
N ILE A 26 -8.22 0.86 6.28
CA ILE A 26 -9.13 2.01 6.18
C ILE A 26 -8.60 3.03 5.17
N ILE A 27 -7.32 3.42 5.28
CA ILE A 27 -6.70 4.38 4.35
C ILE A 27 -6.77 3.84 2.93
N PHE A 28 -6.37 2.57 2.71
CA PHE A 28 -6.40 1.93 1.41
C PHE A 28 -7.80 1.87 0.81
N THR A 29 -8.81 1.61 1.63
CA THR A 29 -10.20 1.57 1.19
C THR A 29 -10.69 2.96 0.79
N ILE A 30 -10.43 3.98 1.62
CA ILE A 30 -10.83 5.36 1.33
C ILE A 30 -10.15 5.84 0.05
N THR A 31 -8.85 5.62 -0.12
CA THR A 31 -8.13 6.04 -1.33
C THR A 31 -8.63 5.34 -2.58
N ASN A 32 -9.00 4.05 -2.49
CA ASN A 32 -9.56 3.32 -3.63
C ASN A 32 -11.02 3.72 -3.96
N LEU A 33 -11.74 4.35 -3.02
CA LEU A 33 -13.07 4.91 -3.24
C LEU A 33 -13.04 6.34 -3.79
N LEU A 34 -11.89 7.01 -3.75
CA LEU A 34 -11.77 8.35 -4.32
C LEU A 34 -12.07 8.29 -5.83
N PRO A 35 -12.91 9.21 -6.33
CA PRO A 35 -13.14 9.31 -7.77
C PRO A 35 -11.85 9.77 -8.47
N GLY A 36 -11.55 9.15 -9.61
CA GLY A 36 -10.36 9.42 -10.39
C GLY A 36 -9.50 8.17 -10.60
N ASP A 37 -8.51 8.28 -11.48
CA ASP A 37 -7.55 7.22 -11.75
C ASP A 37 -6.15 7.69 -11.36
N ALA A 38 -5.50 6.93 -10.49
CA ALA A 38 -4.14 7.21 -10.03
C ALA A 38 -3.14 7.27 -11.20
N ALA A 39 -3.31 6.45 -12.25
CA ALA A 39 -2.43 6.49 -13.41
C ALA A 39 -2.62 7.78 -14.23
N GLN A 40 -3.87 8.21 -14.43
CA GLN A 40 -4.16 9.50 -15.09
C GLN A 40 -3.63 10.68 -14.28
N ALA A 41 -3.83 10.66 -12.96
CA ALA A 41 -3.33 11.70 -12.07
C ALA A 41 -1.79 11.79 -12.08
N ALA A 42 -1.10 10.65 -12.14
CA ALA A 42 0.36 10.59 -12.22
C ALA A 42 0.90 11.10 -13.57
N LEU A 43 0.23 10.79 -14.69
CA LEU A 43 0.66 11.20 -16.03
C LEU A 43 0.29 12.65 -16.39
N GLY A 44 -0.71 13.23 -15.72
CA GLY A 44 -1.13 14.61 -15.94
C GLY A 44 -1.48 14.90 -17.40
N GLN A 45 -0.84 15.92 -17.99
CA GLN A 45 -1.08 16.31 -19.40
C GLN A 45 -0.60 15.27 -20.42
N SER A 46 0.23 14.30 -20.02
CA SER A 46 0.73 13.22 -20.90
C SER A 46 -0.14 11.95 -20.83
N ALA A 47 -1.30 12.03 -20.17
CA ALA A 47 -2.21 10.90 -20.02
C ALA A 47 -2.94 10.59 -21.33
N THR A 48 -2.32 9.81 -22.21
CA THR A 48 -3.02 9.17 -23.33
C THR A 48 -3.60 7.82 -22.88
N PRO A 49 -4.63 7.29 -23.55
CA PRO A 49 -5.21 5.99 -23.19
C PRO A 49 -4.16 4.87 -23.11
N GLU A 50 -3.18 4.89 -24.01
CA GLU A 50 -2.10 3.91 -24.10
C GLU A 50 -1.11 4.04 -22.94
N THR A 51 -0.69 5.27 -22.61
CA THR A 51 0.25 5.50 -21.50
C THR A 51 -0.40 5.21 -20.15
N VAL A 52 -1.69 5.52 -19.99
CA VAL A 52 -2.47 5.19 -18.80
C VAL A 52 -2.59 3.68 -18.63
N ALA A 53 -2.95 2.93 -19.69
CA ALA A 53 -3.06 1.47 -19.62
C ALA A 53 -1.72 0.82 -19.28
N ALA A 54 -0.63 1.28 -19.92
CA ALA A 54 0.72 0.79 -19.65
C ALA A 54 1.15 1.07 -18.20
N LEU A 55 0.83 2.25 -17.65
CA LEU A 55 1.16 2.60 -16.27
C LEU A 55 0.33 1.78 -15.28
N ARG A 56 -0.96 1.58 -15.56
CA ARG A 56 -1.82 0.73 -14.72
C ARG A 56 -1.28 -0.68 -14.61
N GLN A 57 -0.86 -1.27 -15.73
CA GLN A 57 -0.29 -2.61 -15.74
C GLN A 57 1.06 -2.68 -14.99
N GLN A 58 1.93 -1.68 -15.16
CA GLN A 58 3.21 -1.62 -14.47
C GLN A 58 3.07 -1.53 -12.94
N PHE A 59 2.09 -0.77 -12.45
CA PHE A 59 1.82 -0.59 -11.03
C PHE A 59 0.75 -1.55 -10.47
N GLY A 60 0.26 -2.48 -11.29
CA GLY A 60 -0.79 -3.44 -10.91
C GLY A 60 -2.12 -2.78 -10.55
N LEU A 61 -2.39 -1.56 -11.01
CA LEU A 61 -3.64 -0.82 -10.74
C LEU A 61 -4.86 -1.45 -11.41
N ASP A 62 -4.64 -2.34 -12.38
CA ASP A 62 -5.64 -3.19 -13.05
C ASP A 62 -6.09 -4.38 -12.19
N MET A 63 -5.34 -4.72 -11.13
CA MET A 63 -5.70 -5.82 -10.22
C MET A 63 -6.82 -5.41 -9.24
N PRO A 64 -7.62 -6.38 -8.74
CA PRO A 64 -8.59 -6.11 -7.69
C PRO A 64 -7.94 -5.49 -6.45
N ALA A 65 -8.63 -4.54 -5.82
CA ALA A 65 -8.09 -3.73 -4.72
C ALA A 65 -7.55 -4.58 -3.55
N HIS A 66 -8.24 -5.66 -3.19
CA HIS A 66 -7.82 -6.57 -2.12
C HIS A 66 -6.51 -7.31 -2.46
N VAL A 67 -6.30 -7.68 -3.73
CA VAL A 67 -5.05 -8.32 -4.19
C VAL A 67 -3.89 -7.35 -4.05
N ARG A 68 -4.08 -6.10 -4.50
CA ARG A 68 -3.05 -5.05 -4.36
C ARG A 68 -2.71 -4.77 -2.90
N TYR A 69 -3.71 -4.72 -2.02
CA TYR A 69 -3.49 -4.53 -0.59
C TYR A 69 -2.66 -5.66 0.02
N VAL A 70 -2.97 -6.92 -0.29
CA VAL A 70 -2.22 -8.07 0.21
C VAL A 70 -0.78 -8.09 -0.34
N HIS A 71 -0.58 -7.77 -1.63
CA HIS A 71 0.75 -7.64 -2.22
C HIS A 71 1.58 -6.55 -1.52
N TRP A 72 1.00 -5.37 -1.32
CA TRP A 72 1.66 -4.28 -0.60
C TRP A 72 1.98 -4.66 0.85
N LEU A 73 1.05 -5.30 1.56
CA LEU A 73 1.26 -5.75 2.93
C LEU A 73 2.38 -6.82 3.02
N ALA A 74 2.44 -7.72 2.04
CA ALA A 74 3.52 -8.72 1.96
C ALA A 74 4.88 -8.06 1.73
N GLY A 75 4.97 -7.06 0.84
CA GLY A 75 6.18 -6.26 0.64
C GLY A 75 6.62 -5.55 1.93
N LEU A 76 5.67 -4.94 2.63
CA LEU A 76 5.92 -4.22 3.89
C LEU A 76 6.58 -5.12 4.95
N LEU A 77 6.15 -6.38 5.06
CA LEU A 77 6.74 -7.35 5.98
C LEU A 77 8.19 -7.73 5.62
N HIS A 78 8.60 -7.51 4.37
CA HIS A 78 9.97 -7.71 3.89
C HIS A 78 10.78 -6.39 3.83
N GLY A 79 10.21 -5.26 4.27
CA GLY A 79 10.85 -3.95 4.22
C GLY A 79 10.72 -3.22 2.88
N ASP A 80 9.86 -3.69 1.97
CA ASP A 80 9.51 -3.00 0.73
C ASP A 80 8.20 -2.22 0.91
N PHE A 81 8.30 -0.90 0.98
CA PHE A 81 7.15 0.00 1.16
C PHE A 81 6.42 0.31 -0.16
N GLY A 82 6.93 -0.17 -1.29
CA GLY A 82 6.41 0.07 -2.63
C GLY A 82 7.12 1.22 -3.36
N ARG A 83 6.58 1.59 -4.53
CA ARG A 83 7.13 2.65 -5.40
C ARG A 83 6.20 3.85 -5.49
N SER A 84 6.78 5.04 -5.58
CA SER A 84 6.07 6.29 -5.81
C SER A 84 5.57 6.38 -7.25
N LEU A 85 4.27 6.65 -7.41
CA LEU A 85 3.65 6.89 -8.72
C LEU A 85 4.15 8.19 -9.39
N SER A 86 4.64 9.16 -8.61
CA SER A 86 5.06 10.47 -9.13
C SER A 86 6.52 10.51 -9.60
N GLY A 87 7.35 9.53 -9.22
CA GLY A 87 8.78 9.55 -9.55
C GLY A 87 9.41 8.19 -9.77
N ASP A 88 8.65 7.10 -9.74
CA ASP A 88 9.12 5.69 -9.83
C ASP A 88 10.31 5.39 -8.89
N MET A 89 10.36 6.09 -7.75
CA MET A 89 11.36 5.88 -6.71
C MET A 89 10.79 5.00 -5.61
N PRO A 90 11.62 4.16 -4.96
CA PRO A 90 11.21 3.45 -3.76
C PRO A 90 10.70 4.42 -2.70
N VAL A 91 9.62 4.05 -2.01
CA VAL A 91 9.21 4.74 -0.79
C VAL A 91 10.12 4.25 0.33
N SER A 92 10.78 5.17 1.03
CA SER A 92 11.74 4.92 2.10
C SER A 92 11.31 5.56 3.41
#